data_AF-A0A653DLT4-F1
#
_entry.id   AF-A0A653DLT4-F1
#
_cell.length_a   1.000
_cell.length_b   1.000
_cell.length_c   1.000
_cell.angle_alpha   90.00
_cell.angle_beta   90.00
_cell.angle_gamma   90.00
#
_symmetry.space_group_name_H-M   'P 1'
#
loop_
_entity.id
_entity.type
_entity.pdbx_description
1 polymer ?
#
loop_
_entity_poly.entity_id
_entity_poly.type
_entity_poly.pdbx_seq_one_letter_code
_entity_poly.pdbx_strand_id
1 'polypeptide(L)' 'GITIGGSKISNLRFADDTTLIAASQEELVALLNILEQHSAAYGLGINYNKTKVMIVDRELDNHCEIRSVGRCEV' A
#
# COMPACT_ATOMS: atom_id res chain seq x y z
N GLY A 1 7.09 2.35 -5.44
CA GLY A 1 7.18 3.76 -5.03
C GLY A 1 7.23 4.66 -6.22
N ILE A 2 6.85 5.92 -6.06
CA ILE A 2 6.89 6.94 -7.11
C ILE A 2 8.06 7.91 -6.89
N THR A 3 8.59 8.49 -7.97
CA THR A 3 9.68 9.47 -7.87
C THR A 3 9.13 10.89 -7.87
N ILE A 4 9.43 11.65 -6.82
CA ILE A 4 9.08 13.08 -6.71
C ILE A 4 10.38 13.84 -6.44
N GLY A 5 10.72 14.80 -7.30
CA GLY A 5 11.96 15.60 -7.15
C GLY A 5 13.24 14.76 -7.09
N GLY A 6 13.28 13.61 -7.78
CA GLY A 6 14.41 12.68 -7.76
C GLY A 6 14.44 11.72 -6.56
N SER A 7 13.50 11.84 -5.61
CA SER A 7 13.40 10.98 -4.44
C SER A 7 12.28 9.94 -4.59
N LYS A 8 12.56 8.67 -4.29
CA LYS A 8 11.55 7.60 -4.30
C LYS A 8 10.72 7.64 -3.02
N ILE A 9 9.42 7.91 -3.16
CA ILE A 9 8.44 7.87 -2.08
C ILE A 9 7.67 6.55 -2.15
N SER A 10 7.73 5.77 -1.07
CA SER A 10 7.05 4.47 -0.96
C SER A 10 6.07 4.38 0.20
N ASN A 11 6.11 5.33 1.14
CA ASN A 11 5.19 5.38 2.28
C ASN A 11 4.81 6.82 2.64
N LEU A 12 3.58 6.97 3.11
CA LEU A 12 3.07 8.16 3.79
C LEU A 12 2.47 7.70 5.13
N ARG A 13 2.75 8.41 6.23
CA ARG A 13 2.24 8.04 7.56
C ARG A 13 1.65 9.25 8.25
N PHE A 14 0.48 9.08 8.84
CA PHE A 14 -0.14 10.06 9.72
C PHE A 14 -0.79 9.33 10.90
N ALA A 15 -0.34 9.61 12.13
CA ALA A 15 -0.73 8.84 13.31
C ALA A 15 -0.56 7.32 13.09
N ASP A 16 -1.62 6.53 13.25
CA ASP A 16 -1.67 5.09 12.98
C ASP A 16 -1.96 4.73 11.51
N ASP A 17 -2.41 5.69 10.70
CA ASP A 17 -2.66 5.48 9.28
C ASP A 17 -1.36 5.44 8.48
N THR A 18 -1.20 4.38 7.67
CA THR A 18 -0.08 4.21 6.74
C THR A 18 -0.60 3.95 5.33
N THR A 19 -0.12 4.74 4.37
CA THR A 19 -0.36 4.54 2.93
C THR A 19 0.93 4.06 2.27
N LEU A 20 0.87 2.92 1.57
CA LEU A 20 1.98 2.39 0.78
C LEU A 20 1.79 2.77 -0.70
N ILE A 21 2.89 3.14 -1.36
CA ILE A 21 2.89 3.53 -2.77
C ILE A 21 3.84 2.62 -3.55
N ALA A 22 3.28 1.93 -4.54
CA ALA A 22 3.98 0.98 -5.41
C ALA A 22 3.73 1.31 -6.88
N ALA A 23 4.69 1.00 -7.76
CA ALA A 23 4.52 1.13 -9.20
C ALA A 23 3.89 -0.11 -9.84
N SER A 24 3.85 -1.24 -9.12
CA SER A 24 3.22 -2.48 -9.55
C SER A 24 2.58 -3.22 -8.38
N GLN A 25 1.73 -4.20 -8.70
CA GLN A 25 1.10 -5.06 -7.68
C GLN A 25 2.14 -5.89 -6.92
N GLU A 26 3.17 -6.39 -7.60
CA GLU A 26 4.24 -7.20 -7.01
C GLU A 26 5.05 -6.38 -6.00
N GLU A 27 5.37 -5.12 -6.32
CA GLU A 27 6.04 -4.21 -5.38
C GLU A 27 5.12 -3.91 -4.19
N LEU A 28 3.80 -3.75 -4.41
CA LEU A 28 2.84 -3.53 -3.33
C LEU A 28 2.78 -4.72 -2.37
N VAL A 29 2.72 -5.95 -2.90
CA VAL A 29 2.70 -7.19 -2.10
C VAL A 29 3.98 -7.32 -1.29
N ALA A 30 5.15 -7.06 -1.89
CA ALA A 30 6.41 -7.08 -1.18
C ALA A 30 6.45 -6.06 -0.03
N LEU A 31 5.98 -4.82 -0.27
CA LEU A 31 5.90 -3.79 0.77
C LEU A 31 4.91 -4.14 1.88
N LEU A 32 3.77 -4.73 1.54
CA LEU A 32 2.77 -5.16 2.51
C LEU A 32 3.29 -6.27 3.42
N ASN A 33 4.01 -7.25 2.84
CA ASN A 33 4.64 -8.34 3.60
C ASN A 33 5.69 -7.81 4.59
N ILE A 34 6.52 -6.86 4.15
CA ILE A 34 7.51 -6.19 5.02
C ILE A 34 6.79 -5.45 6.15
N LEU A 35 5.73 -4.68 5.83
CA LEU A 35 4.96 -3.95 6.83
C LEU A 35 4.31 -4.89 7.86
N GLU A 36 3.72 -6.00 7.41
CA GLU A 36 3.09 -6.99 8.30
C GLU A 36 4.13 -7.64 9.22
N GLN A 37 5.27 -8.08 8.68
CA GLN A 37 6.34 -8.69 9.46
C GLN A 37 6.91 -7.74 10.52
N HIS A 38 7.18 -6.49 10.15
CA HIS A 38 7.67 -5.49 11.11
C HIS A 38 6.60 -5.12 12.14
N SER A 39 5.33 -4.97 11.74
CA SER A 39 4.24 -4.65 12.67
C SER A 39 4.04 -5.75 13.70
N ALA A 40 4.09 -7.02 13.28
CA ALA A 40 3.95 -8.17 14.15
C ALA A 40 5.05 -8.22 15.23
N ALA A 41 6.28 -7.79 14.92
CA ALA A 41 7.36 -7.71 15.89
C ALA A 41 7.08 -6.71 17.04
N TYR A 42 6.19 -5.74 16.82
CA TYR A 42 5.72 -4.79 17.83
C TYR A 42 4.33 -5.14 18.39
N GLY A 43 3.79 -6.33 18.08
CA GLY A 43 2.45 -6.73 18.50
C GLY A 43 1.32 -5.97 17.78
N LEU A 44 1.61 -5.35 16.64
CA LEU A 44 0.66 -4.62 15.82
C LEU A 44 0.22 -5.50 14.63
N GLY A 45 -1.00 -5.28 14.14
CA GLY A 45 -1.57 -5.99 13.00
C GLY A 45 -2.24 -5.05 12.00
N ILE A 46 -2.33 -5.49 10.75
CA ILE A 46 -3.00 -4.74 9.69
C ILE A 46 -4.50 -5.00 9.74
N ASN A 47 -5.31 -3.93 9.73
CA ASN A 47 -6.76 -4.05 9.67
C ASN A 47 -7.25 -4.13 8.21
N TYR A 48 -7.27 -5.34 7.65
CA TYR A 48 -7.69 -5.59 6.25
C TYR A 48 -9.09 -5.10 5.89
N ASN A 49 -10.01 -5.01 6.87
CA ASN A 49 -11.35 -4.45 6.62
C ASN A 49 -11.30 -2.96 6.31
N LYS A 50 -10.34 -2.25 6.92
CA LYS A 50 -10.09 -0.81 6.71
C LYS A 50 -9.11 -0.55 5.57
N THR A 51 -8.17 -1.46 5.30
CA THR A 51 -7.16 -1.29 4.25
C THR A 51 -7.78 -1.43 2.85
N LYS A 52 -7.50 -0.45 1.98
CA LYS A 52 -7.95 -0.43 0.57
C LYS A 52 -6.77 -0.26 -0.37
N VAL A 53 -6.86 -0.88 -1.55
CA VAL A 53 -5.98 -0.64 -2.70
C VAL A 53 -6.65 0.41 -3.58
N MET A 54 -5.88 1.42 -3.97
CA MET A 54 -6.28 2.42 -4.95
C MET A 54 -5.33 2.32 -6.13
N ILE A 55 -5.89 2.18 -7.33
CA ILE A 55 -5.12 2.24 -8.57
C ILE A 55 -5.22 3.66 -9.10
N VAL A 56 -4.06 4.28 -9.31
CA VAL A 56 -3.95 5.63 -9.88
C VAL A 56 -3.27 5.49 -11.22
N ASP A 57 -4.06 5.57 -12.28
CA ASP A 57 -3.59 5.56 -13.66
C ASP A 57 -3.90 6.91 -14.33
N ARG A 58 -3.04 7.34 -15.26
CA ARG A 58 -3.15 8.67 -15.89
C ARG A 58 -3.95 8.63 -17.20
N GLU A 59 -4.12 7.45 -17.80
CA GLU A 59 -4.78 7.26 -19.10
C GLU A 59 -6.26 6.85 -18.97
N LEU A 60 -6.66 6.30 -17.83
CA LEU A 60 -8.06 6.00 -17.51
C LEU A 60 -8.68 7.15 -16.71
N ASP A 61 -9.53 7.93 -17.39
CA ASP A 61 -10.32 9.06 -16.90
C ASP A 61 -10.82 8.89 -15.45
N ASN A 62 -10.07 9.40 -14.47
CA ASN A 62 -10.41 9.66 -13.06
C ASN A 62 -11.20 8.60 -12.26
N HIS A 63 -11.35 7.37 -12.75
CA HIS A 63 -12.08 6.31 -12.06
C HIS A 63 -11.13 5.56 -11.14
N CYS A 64 -10.96 6.10 -9.93
CA CYS A 64 -10.20 5.42 -8.89
C CYS A 64 -10.93 4.14 -8.48
N GLU A 65 -10.43 2.99 -8.94
CA GLU A 65 -10.92 1.70 -8.46
C GLU A 65 -10.39 1.45 -7.04
N ILE A 66 -11.30 1.50 -6.07
CA ILE A 66 -11.03 1.13 -4.69
C ILE A 66 -11.34 -0.36 -4.52
N ARG A 67 -10.31 -1.16 -4.27
CA ARG A 67 -10.43 -2.60 -3.97
C ARG A 67 -10.08 -2.86 -2.51
N SER A 68 -10.72 -3.84 -1.86
CA SER A 68 -10.29 -4.29 -0.54
C SER A 68 -8.99 -5.09 -0.65
N VAL A 69 -8.07 -4.89 0.30
CA VAL A 69 -6.94 -5.82 0.46
C VAL A 69 -7.50 -7.08 1.09
N GLY A 70 -7.71 -8.13 0.30
CA GLY A 70 -7.93 -9.47 0.83
C GLY A 70 -6.64 -10.05 1.40
N ARG A 71 -6.73 -11.04 2.29
CA ARG A 71 -5.62 -11.98 2.49
C ARG A 71 -5.45 -12.72 1.17
N CYS A 72 -4.49 -12.29 0.35
CA CYS A 72 -4.08 -13.07 -0.81
C CYS A 72 -3.51 -14.39 -0.28
N GLU A 73 -4.30 -15.45 -0.30
CA GLU A 73 -3.74 -16.79 -0.45
C GLU A 73 -3.23 -16.86 -1.89
N VAL A 74 -1.91 -16.97 -2.01
CA VAL A 74 -1.20 -17.27 -3.27
C VAL A 74 -1.47 -18.71 -3.70
#